data_AF-A0A959UAG5-F1
#
_entry.id   AF-A0A959UAG5-F1
#
_cell.length_a   1.000
_cell.length_b   1.000
_cell.length_c   1.000
_cell.angle_alpha   90.00
_cell.angle_beta   90.00
_cell.angle_gamma   90.00
#
_symmetry.space_group_name_H-M   'P 1'
#
loop_
_entity.id
_entity.type
_entity.pdbx_description
1 polymer ?
#
loop_
_entity_poly.entity_id
_entity_poly.type
_entity_poly.pdbx_seq_one_letter_code
_entity_poly.pdbx_strand_id
1 'polypeptide(L)'
;GMILQRFKNLFFNRVFEPLQNHSEMDLNWTEAEKRIASSSFYQKKIKDNLKIENIDSSLISKLIAQFLRTLVSQDSKYDRVLRGEDFLTKQEKLGFELMNDQTKGKCLHCHTTDMDPLGTITGFKNNGLDTATSTTSFIDPGKGDITKKIEDYGKFKIPSVRNLGFSSPYMHDGRFKTLEEVLDFYDNPKFSITVDSKIEQHIGGASLNTIEKQAIISFLQTLNDSVFISNKNYSNPFEN
;
A
#
# COMPACT_ATOMS: atom_id res chain seq x y z
N GLY A 1 -6.96 2.32 -26.28
CA GLY A 1 -6.82 0.90 -26.69
C GLY A 1 -5.93 0.12 -25.74
N MET A 2 -4.60 0.24 -25.85
CA MET A 2 -3.64 -0.59 -25.10
C MET A 2 -3.46 -0.25 -23.60
N ILE A 3 -3.65 1.01 -23.21
CA ILE A 3 -3.49 1.44 -21.80
C ILE A 3 -4.60 0.84 -20.92
N LEU A 4 -5.86 0.90 -21.37
CA LEU A 4 -7.00 0.25 -20.69
C LEU A 4 -6.86 -1.28 -20.62
N GLN A 5 -6.23 -1.92 -21.61
CA GLN A 5 -5.98 -3.37 -21.60
C GLN A 5 -4.93 -3.77 -20.55
N ARG A 6 -3.87 -2.96 -20.37
CA ARG A 6 -2.86 -3.17 -19.31
C ARG A 6 -3.44 -2.95 -17.91
N PHE A 7 -4.33 -1.98 -17.72
CA PHE A 7 -5.04 -1.78 -16.44
C PHE A 7 -6.05 -2.89 -16.13
N LYS A 8 -6.72 -3.45 -17.15
CA LYS A 8 -7.62 -4.61 -16.97
C LYS A 8 -6.88 -5.84 -16.41
N ASN A 9 -5.63 -6.07 -16.80
CA ASN A 9 -4.87 -7.25 -16.38
C ASN A 9 -4.22 -7.10 -15.00
N LEU A 10 -3.89 -5.88 -14.56
CA LEU A 10 -3.16 -5.65 -13.30
C LEU A 10 -3.98 -5.99 -12.05
N PHE A 11 -5.24 -5.54 -11.97
CA PHE A 11 -6.11 -5.90 -10.84
C PHE A 11 -6.70 -7.30 -10.96
N PHE A 12 -6.95 -7.76 -12.19
CA PHE A 12 -7.48 -9.10 -12.44
C PHE A 12 -6.52 -10.19 -11.91
N ASN A 13 -5.24 -10.11 -12.26
CA ASN A 13 -4.25 -11.08 -11.78
C ASN A 13 -4.05 -11.03 -10.26
N ARG A 14 -4.17 -9.83 -9.65
CA ARG A 14 -4.06 -9.63 -8.20
C ARG A 14 -5.23 -10.19 -7.41
N VAL A 15 -6.38 -10.43 -8.04
CA VAL A 15 -7.52 -11.13 -7.46
C VAL A 15 -7.42 -12.64 -7.73
N PHE A 16 -6.74 -13.03 -8.82
CA PHE A 16 -6.68 -14.41 -9.25
C PHE A 16 -5.76 -15.27 -8.39
N GLU A 17 -4.58 -14.75 -8.04
CA GLU A 17 -3.53 -15.46 -7.30
C GLU A 17 -3.89 -15.75 -5.83
N PRO A 18 -4.41 -14.80 -5.03
CA PRO A 18 -4.78 -15.05 -3.63
C PRO A 18 -5.69 -16.24 -3.39
N LEU A 19 -6.61 -16.49 -4.33
CA LEU A 19 -7.55 -17.60 -4.20
C LEU A 19 -6.82 -18.94 -4.16
N GLN A 20 -5.83 -19.14 -5.01
CA GLN A 20 -5.15 -20.42 -5.20
C GLN A 20 -3.90 -20.58 -4.33
N ASN A 21 -3.36 -19.48 -3.79
CA ASN A 21 -2.16 -19.52 -2.98
C ASN A 21 -2.41 -20.28 -1.67
N HIS A 22 -1.62 -21.32 -1.42
CA HIS A 22 -1.68 -22.16 -0.23
C HIS A 22 -1.45 -21.40 1.09
N SER A 23 -0.75 -20.26 1.05
CA SER A 23 -0.54 -19.40 2.21
C SER A 23 -1.65 -18.36 2.40
N GLU A 24 -2.65 -18.32 1.52
CA GLU A 24 -3.76 -17.35 1.55
C GLU A 24 -5.12 -18.07 1.65
N MET A 25 -5.89 -18.18 0.56
CA MET A 25 -7.23 -18.79 0.59
C MET A 25 -7.24 -20.29 0.28
N ASP A 26 -6.17 -20.82 -0.31
CA ASP A 26 -5.98 -22.25 -0.63
C ASP A 26 -7.19 -22.94 -1.29
N LEU A 27 -7.75 -22.31 -2.33
CA LEU A 27 -8.94 -22.78 -3.02
C LEU A 27 -8.75 -22.81 -4.54
N ASN A 28 -9.03 -23.96 -5.16
CA ASN A 28 -9.03 -24.07 -6.62
C ASN A 28 -10.21 -23.31 -7.25
N TRP A 29 -9.99 -22.66 -8.39
CA TRP A 29 -11.02 -21.92 -9.12
C TRP A 29 -12.23 -22.77 -9.51
N THR A 30 -12.05 -24.02 -9.94
CA THR A 30 -13.17 -24.92 -10.27
C THR A 30 -14.06 -25.18 -9.06
N GLU A 31 -13.49 -25.22 -7.86
CA GLU A 31 -14.26 -25.38 -6.62
C GLU A 31 -14.94 -24.07 -6.22
N ALA A 32 -14.24 -22.94 -6.31
CA ALA A 32 -14.84 -21.63 -6.05
C ALA A 32 -16.03 -21.34 -6.98
N GLU A 33 -15.89 -21.61 -8.28
CA GLU A 33 -16.96 -21.50 -9.27
C GLU A 33 -18.18 -22.34 -8.87
N LYS A 34 -17.98 -23.61 -8.51
CA LYS A 34 -19.07 -24.49 -8.04
C LYS A 34 -19.76 -23.93 -6.80
N ARG A 35 -19.02 -23.45 -5.81
CA ARG A 35 -19.60 -22.89 -4.57
C ARG A 35 -20.47 -21.68 -4.87
N ILE A 36 -19.97 -20.73 -5.66
CA ILE A 36 -20.73 -19.53 -6.06
C ILE A 36 -21.94 -19.93 -6.91
N ALA A 37 -21.76 -20.83 -7.88
CA ALA A 37 -22.83 -21.32 -8.74
C ALA A 37 -23.90 -22.10 -7.98
N SER A 38 -23.58 -22.78 -6.87
CA SER A 38 -24.57 -23.49 -6.03
C SER A 38 -25.32 -22.58 -5.04
N SER A 39 -24.86 -21.35 -4.82
CA SER A 39 -25.45 -20.44 -3.86
C SER A 39 -26.66 -19.71 -4.45
N SER A 40 -27.86 -19.98 -3.91
CA SER A 40 -29.09 -19.28 -4.31
C SER A 40 -28.99 -17.77 -4.10
N PHE A 41 -28.25 -17.33 -3.08
CA PHE A 41 -27.95 -15.91 -2.83
C PHE A 41 -27.19 -15.28 -4.00
N TYR A 42 -26.06 -15.87 -4.41
CA TYR A 42 -25.24 -15.32 -5.50
C TYR A 42 -25.92 -15.46 -6.86
N GLN A 43 -26.58 -16.59 -7.12
CA GLN A 43 -27.37 -16.77 -8.34
C GLN A 43 -28.41 -15.66 -8.50
N LYS A 44 -29.19 -15.38 -7.44
CA LYS A 44 -30.20 -14.32 -7.45
C LYS A 44 -29.57 -12.95 -7.70
N LYS A 45 -28.50 -12.60 -6.96
CA LYS A 45 -27.81 -11.31 -7.12
C LYS A 45 -27.24 -11.12 -8.53
N ILE A 46 -26.61 -12.14 -9.10
CA ILE A 46 -26.02 -12.08 -10.44
C ILE A 46 -27.11 -11.97 -11.51
N LYS A 47 -28.17 -12.78 -11.41
CA LYS A 47 -29.28 -12.75 -12.37
C LYS A 47 -30.01 -11.41 -12.36
N ASP A 48 -30.36 -10.91 -11.17
CA ASP A 48 -31.16 -9.69 -11.02
C ASP A 48 -30.40 -8.43 -11.46
N ASN A 49 -29.08 -8.36 -11.22
CA ASN A 49 -28.29 -7.14 -11.44
C ASN A 49 -27.46 -7.15 -12.72
N LEU A 50 -26.98 -8.33 -13.17
CA LEU A 50 -26.05 -8.44 -14.29
C LEU A 50 -26.66 -9.11 -15.52
N LYS A 51 -27.78 -9.83 -15.36
CA LYS A 51 -28.42 -10.62 -16.43
C LYS A 51 -27.44 -11.62 -17.09
N ILE A 52 -26.53 -12.18 -16.30
CA ILE A 52 -25.55 -13.19 -16.72
C ILE A 52 -25.96 -14.54 -16.13
N GLU A 53 -25.89 -15.59 -16.95
CA GLU A 53 -26.24 -16.96 -16.52
C GLU A 53 -25.03 -17.83 -16.22
N ASN A 54 -23.91 -17.63 -16.93
CA ASN A 54 -22.68 -18.40 -16.71
C ASN A 54 -21.77 -17.72 -15.68
N ILE A 55 -21.43 -18.45 -14.60
CA ILE A 55 -20.55 -17.98 -13.53
C ILE A 55 -19.20 -18.69 -13.69
N ASP A 56 -18.21 -17.96 -14.20
CA ASP A 56 -16.82 -18.41 -14.31
C ASP A 56 -15.87 -17.56 -13.47
N SER A 57 -14.65 -18.05 -13.28
CA SER A 57 -13.55 -17.36 -12.58
C SER A 57 -13.30 -15.96 -13.13
N SER A 58 -13.44 -15.75 -14.45
CA SER A 58 -13.27 -14.43 -15.05
C SER A 58 -14.36 -13.45 -14.59
N LEU A 59 -15.62 -13.88 -14.50
CA LEU A 59 -16.71 -13.07 -13.97
C LEU A 59 -16.47 -12.74 -12.49
N ILE A 60 -16.13 -13.75 -11.68
CA ILE A 60 -15.88 -13.58 -10.24
C ILE A 60 -14.74 -12.58 -10.02
N SER A 61 -13.59 -12.77 -10.68
CA SER A 61 -12.45 -11.85 -10.57
C SER A 61 -12.78 -10.44 -11.05
N LYS A 62 -13.60 -10.29 -12.12
CA LYS A 62 -14.06 -8.96 -12.59
C LYS A 62 -14.96 -8.28 -11.58
N LEU A 63 -15.84 -9.01 -10.88
CA LEU A 63 -16.74 -8.45 -9.87
C LEU A 63 -15.96 -7.97 -8.65
N ILE A 64 -15.03 -8.78 -8.13
CA ILE A 64 -14.14 -8.37 -7.04
C ILE A 64 -13.29 -7.16 -7.47
N ALA A 65 -12.69 -7.21 -8.67
CA ALA A 65 -11.91 -6.08 -9.15
C ALA A 65 -12.74 -4.81 -9.36
N GLN A 66 -14.04 -4.92 -9.70
CA GLN A 66 -14.95 -3.78 -9.77
C GLN A 66 -15.20 -3.20 -8.38
N PHE A 67 -15.48 -4.04 -7.38
CA PHE A 67 -15.62 -3.61 -5.99
C PHE A 67 -14.34 -2.93 -5.47
N LEU A 68 -13.17 -3.53 -5.67
CA LEU A 68 -11.90 -2.92 -5.24
C LEU A 68 -11.64 -1.55 -5.88
N ARG A 69 -12.14 -1.29 -7.09
CA ARG A 69 -12.04 0.04 -7.74
C ARG A 69 -12.98 1.09 -7.14
N THR A 70 -14.01 0.69 -6.41
CA THR A 70 -14.88 1.64 -5.70
C THR A 70 -14.32 2.04 -4.34
N LEU A 71 -13.31 1.33 -3.83
CA LEU A 71 -12.63 1.63 -2.56
C LEU A 71 -11.69 2.83 -2.71
N VAL A 72 -12.27 4.03 -2.77
CA VAL A 72 -11.55 5.29 -2.95
C VAL A 72 -11.52 6.05 -1.63
N SER A 73 -10.31 6.28 -1.11
CA SER A 73 -10.04 7.14 0.04
C SER A 73 -9.60 8.52 -0.47
N GLN A 74 -10.43 9.53 -0.25
CA GLN A 74 -10.27 10.88 -0.81
C GLN A 74 -10.87 12.00 0.07
N ASP A 75 -11.21 11.70 1.32
CA ASP A 75 -11.76 12.68 2.27
C ASP A 75 -11.01 12.69 3.62
N SER A 76 -9.69 12.47 3.56
CA SER A 76 -8.82 12.76 4.70
C SER A 76 -8.75 14.27 4.97
N LYS A 77 -8.23 14.68 6.14
CA LYS A 77 -8.02 16.09 6.46
C LYS A 77 -7.13 16.76 5.40
N TYR A 78 -6.07 16.10 4.96
CA TYR A 78 -5.19 16.64 3.94
C TYR A 78 -5.91 16.85 2.59
N ASP A 79 -6.83 15.95 2.22
CA ASP A 79 -7.64 16.14 1.01
C ASP A 79 -8.51 17.39 1.09
N ARG A 80 -9.13 17.64 2.26
CA ARG A 80 -9.88 18.88 2.51
C ARG A 80 -8.99 20.13 2.46
N VAL A 81 -7.76 20.05 3.00
CA VAL A 81 -6.78 21.15 2.89
C VAL A 81 -6.46 21.45 1.44
N LEU A 82 -6.23 20.43 0.60
CA LEU A 82 -5.97 20.61 -0.84
C LEU A 82 -7.15 21.26 -1.58
N ARG A 83 -8.39 21.05 -1.10
CA ARG A 83 -9.60 21.70 -1.64
C ARG A 83 -9.90 23.07 -1.02
N GLY A 84 -9.12 23.52 -0.04
CA GLY A 84 -9.37 24.78 0.68
C GLY A 84 -10.53 24.72 1.67
N GLU A 85 -10.93 23.51 2.09
CA GLU A 85 -12.04 23.26 3.01
C GLU A 85 -11.59 23.12 4.47
N ASP A 86 -10.28 22.98 4.71
CA ASP A 86 -9.67 22.79 6.04
C ASP A 86 -8.25 23.38 6.05
N PHE A 87 -7.61 23.46 7.22
CA PHE A 87 -6.26 24.02 7.38
C PHE A 87 -5.37 23.11 8.23
N LEU A 88 -4.08 23.06 7.87
CA LEU A 88 -3.07 22.44 8.72
C LEU A 88 -2.82 23.30 9.96
N THR A 89 -2.73 22.65 11.12
CA THR A 89 -2.19 23.27 12.33
C THR A 89 -0.71 23.61 12.12
N LYS A 90 -0.14 24.43 13.02
CA LYS A 90 1.30 24.75 12.95
C LYS A 90 2.19 23.50 12.97
N GLN A 91 1.81 22.50 13.76
CA GLN A 91 2.56 21.25 13.88
C GLN A 91 2.43 20.37 12.64
N GLU A 92 1.22 20.24 12.09
CA GLU A 92 1.00 19.50 10.85
C GLU A 92 1.70 20.15 9.65
N LYS A 93 1.70 21.50 9.60
CA LYS A 93 2.44 22.24 8.56
C LYS A 93 3.94 22.01 8.66
N LEU A 94 4.50 22.03 9.87
CA LEU A 94 5.90 21.67 10.09
C LEU A 94 6.19 20.23 9.63
N GLY A 95 5.30 19.28 9.92
CA GLY A 95 5.44 17.90 9.45
C GLY A 95 5.40 17.78 7.92
N PHE A 96 4.48 18.51 7.27
CA PHE A 96 4.42 18.61 5.82
C PHE A 96 5.73 19.17 5.24
N GLU A 97 6.24 20.27 5.80
CA GLU A 97 7.50 20.89 5.36
C GLU A 97 8.67 19.91 5.49
N LEU A 98 8.81 19.22 6.63
CA LEU A 98 9.86 18.22 6.87
C LEU A 98 9.78 17.00 5.95
N MET A 99 8.58 16.54 5.59
CA MET A 99 8.40 15.44 4.62
C MET A 99 8.86 15.83 3.21
N ASN A 100 8.71 17.10 2.87
CA ASN A 100 9.05 17.67 1.55
C ASN A 100 10.50 18.21 1.49
N ASP A 101 11.14 18.41 2.63
CA ASP A 101 12.51 18.90 2.73
C ASP A 101 13.51 17.86 2.19
N GLN A 102 14.39 18.28 1.27
CA GLN A 102 15.42 17.43 0.66
C GLN A 102 16.75 17.48 1.44
N THR A 103 16.85 18.40 2.40
CA THR A 103 17.98 18.54 3.32
C THR A 103 17.73 17.82 4.64
N LYS A 104 16.45 17.63 5.02
CA LYS A 104 16.01 17.01 6.28
C LYS A 104 14.78 16.12 6.06
N GLY A 105 14.66 14.97 6.73
CA GLY A 105 13.54 14.04 6.52
C GLY A 105 13.61 13.23 5.22
N LYS A 106 13.72 13.91 4.06
CA LYS A 106 14.00 13.33 2.72
C LYS A 106 13.01 12.26 2.25
N CYS A 107 11.79 12.31 2.78
CA CYS A 107 10.75 11.31 2.52
C CYS A 107 10.20 11.40 1.09
N LEU A 108 10.18 12.61 0.50
CA LEU A 108 9.60 12.89 -0.82
C LEU A 108 10.23 12.10 -1.97
N HIS A 109 11.48 11.67 -1.82
CA HIS A 109 12.16 10.88 -2.85
C HIS A 109 11.46 9.57 -3.20
N CYS A 110 10.66 9.03 -2.27
CA CYS A 110 9.90 7.80 -2.42
C CYS A 110 8.39 8.04 -2.18
N HIS A 111 8.04 8.92 -1.25
CA HIS A 111 6.66 9.20 -0.85
C HIS A 111 6.27 10.62 -1.24
N THR A 112 5.86 10.80 -2.50
CA THR A 112 5.43 12.11 -3.03
C THR A 112 4.04 12.46 -2.52
N THR A 113 3.92 13.52 -1.72
CA THR A 113 2.63 13.96 -1.15
C THR A 113 1.85 14.90 -2.08
N ASP A 114 2.53 15.49 -3.07
CA ASP A 114 2.04 16.55 -3.96
C ASP A 114 1.92 16.10 -5.44
N MET A 115 2.72 15.12 -5.87
CA MET A 115 2.74 14.64 -7.26
C MET A 115 1.86 13.41 -7.55
N ASP A 116 1.52 12.63 -6.53
CA ASP A 116 0.68 11.42 -6.68
C ASP A 116 -0.39 11.41 -5.57
N PRO A 117 -1.68 11.34 -5.91
CA PRO A 117 -2.76 11.29 -4.92
C PRO A 117 -2.61 10.16 -3.90
N LEU A 118 -1.89 9.08 -4.21
CA LEU A 118 -1.64 7.95 -3.32
C LEU A 118 -0.41 8.15 -2.41
N GLY A 119 0.35 9.25 -2.50
CA GLY A 119 1.47 9.46 -1.59
C GLY A 119 2.71 8.60 -1.89
N THR A 120 2.90 8.16 -3.14
CA THR A 120 3.98 7.22 -3.55
C THR A 120 4.36 7.43 -5.01
N ILE A 121 5.63 7.17 -5.37
CA ILE A 121 6.08 7.21 -6.77
C ILE A 121 5.82 5.89 -7.54
N THR A 122 5.08 4.94 -6.96
CA THR A 122 4.78 3.63 -7.57
C THR A 122 6.04 2.91 -8.09
N GLY A 123 6.94 2.55 -7.18
CA GLY A 123 8.22 1.89 -7.51
C GLY A 123 8.60 0.78 -6.54
N PHE A 124 9.78 0.20 -6.73
CA PHE A 124 10.37 -0.79 -5.83
C PHE A 124 11.71 -0.27 -5.30
N LYS A 125 11.92 -0.36 -3.98
CA LYS A 125 13.12 0.16 -3.30
C LYS A 125 13.54 -0.78 -2.18
N ASN A 126 14.85 -0.84 -1.95
CA ASN A 126 15.43 -1.44 -0.76
C ASN A 126 15.81 -0.27 0.17
N ASN A 127 15.15 -0.19 1.32
CA ASN A 127 15.37 0.88 2.30
C ASN A 127 16.42 0.52 3.36
N GLY A 128 17.12 -0.61 3.23
CA GLY A 128 18.10 -1.06 4.21
C GLY A 128 17.45 -1.62 5.48
N LEU A 129 16.26 -2.23 5.38
CA LEU A 129 15.59 -2.84 6.54
C LEU A 129 16.40 -3.99 7.17
N ASP A 130 17.12 -4.72 6.32
CA ASP A 130 17.92 -5.88 6.67
C ASP A 130 19.36 -5.72 6.18
N THR A 131 20.29 -6.19 7.00
CA THR A 131 21.69 -6.27 6.60
C THR A 131 21.84 -7.39 5.57
N ALA A 132 22.41 -7.10 4.40
CA ALA A 132 22.70 -8.13 3.41
C ALA A 132 24.01 -7.84 2.68
N THR A 133 24.95 -8.78 2.74
CA THR A 133 26.27 -8.68 2.10
C THR A 133 26.37 -9.43 0.77
N SER A 134 25.33 -10.17 0.40
CA SER A 134 25.22 -10.91 -0.87
C SER A 134 23.74 -11.16 -1.21
N THR A 135 23.46 -11.58 -2.44
CA THR A 135 22.09 -11.91 -2.88
C THR A 135 21.49 -13.12 -2.14
N THR A 136 22.33 -14.02 -1.64
CA THR A 136 21.91 -15.19 -0.85
C THR A 136 21.69 -14.88 0.63
N SER A 137 22.01 -13.65 1.08
CA SER A 137 21.87 -13.24 2.49
C SER A 137 20.52 -12.60 2.81
N PHE A 138 19.67 -12.34 1.82
CA PHE A 138 18.33 -11.80 2.03
C PHE A 138 17.40 -12.90 2.59
N ILE A 139 16.76 -12.63 3.73
CA ILE A 139 15.72 -13.50 4.29
C ILE A 139 14.50 -13.51 3.36
N ASP A 140 14.06 -12.33 2.94
CA ASP A 140 13.08 -12.13 1.88
C ASP A 140 13.77 -11.39 0.70
N PRO A 141 13.98 -12.06 -0.45
CA PRO A 141 14.59 -11.44 -1.62
C PRO A 141 13.71 -10.37 -2.29
N GLY A 142 12.43 -10.25 -1.93
CA GLY A 142 11.48 -9.32 -2.51
C GLY A 142 11.37 -9.48 -4.02
N LYS A 143 11.42 -8.36 -4.76
CA LYS A 143 11.37 -8.37 -6.23
C LYS A 143 12.45 -9.27 -6.88
N GLY A 144 13.60 -9.41 -6.22
CA GLY A 144 14.70 -10.26 -6.71
C GLY A 144 14.33 -11.73 -6.81
N ASP A 145 13.37 -12.22 -6.02
CA ASP A 145 12.92 -13.61 -6.13
C ASP A 145 12.20 -13.89 -7.46
N ILE A 146 11.57 -12.87 -8.04
CA ILE A 146 10.85 -12.98 -9.30
C ILE A 146 11.80 -12.73 -10.48
N THR A 147 12.57 -11.64 -10.43
CA THR A 147 13.37 -11.21 -11.60
C THR A 147 14.72 -11.90 -11.70
N LYS A 148 15.23 -12.44 -10.58
CA LYS A 148 16.57 -13.03 -10.44
C LYS A 148 17.72 -12.10 -10.83
N LYS A 149 17.46 -10.78 -10.94
CA LYS A 149 18.47 -9.76 -11.20
C LYS A 149 19.08 -9.28 -9.88
N ILE A 150 20.41 -9.19 -9.82
CA ILE A 150 21.14 -8.84 -8.59
C ILE A 150 20.62 -7.53 -8.01
N GLU A 151 20.41 -6.51 -8.85
CA GLU A 151 19.95 -5.19 -8.44
C GLU A 151 18.52 -5.15 -7.89
N ASP A 152 17.72 -6.21 -8.04
CA ASP A 152 16.33 -6.27 -7.57
C ASP A 152 16.15 -6.93 -6.20
N TYR A 153 17.20 -7.58 -5.67
CA TYR A 153 17.14 -8.23 -4.36
C TYR A 153 16.86 -7.23 -3.22
N GLY A 154 15.99 -7.61 -2.28
CA GLY A 154 15.58 -6.79 -1.14
C GLY A 154 14.69 -5.60 -1.50
N LYS A 155 14.27 -5.45 -2.76
CA LYS A 155 13.39 -4.35 -3.17
C LYS A 155 11.92 -4.73 -2.98
N PHE A 156 11.21 -3.87 -2.25
CA PHE A 156 9.77 -3.97 -2.04
C PHE A 156 9.04 -2.80 -2.66
N LYS A 157 7.77 -3.00 -3.00
CA LYS A 157 6.92 -1.94 -3.52
C LYS A 157 6.83 -0.83 -2.48
N ILE A 158 7.04 0.42 -2.89
CA ILE A 158 6.86 1.59 -2.02
C ILE A 158 5.36 1.73 -1.70
N PRO A 159 4.95 1.58 -0.42
CA PRO A 159 3.54 1.67 -0.06
C PRO A 159 3.03 3.12 -0.14
N SER A 160 1.71 3.26 -0.22
CA SER A 160 1.04 4.54 0.05
C SER A 160 1.24 4.93 1.51
N VAL A 161 1.34 6.23 1.80
CA VAL A 161 1.33 6.76 3.18
C VAL A 161 -0.07 7.18 3.64
N ARG A 162 -1.12 6.91 2.85
CA ARG A 162 -2.51 7.10 3.28
C ARG A 162 -2.91 6.04 4.28
N ASN A 163 -3.75 6.43 5.23
CA ASN A 163 -4.34 5.51 6.21
C ASN A 163 -3.33 4.72 7.07
N LEU A 164 -2.10 5.23 7.24
CA LEU A 164 -1.08 4.59 8.09
C LEU A 164 -1.51 4.45 9.55
N GLY A 165 -2.44 5.29 10.03
CA GLY A 165 -3.01 5.15 11.36
C GLY A 165 -3.90 3.91 11.54
N PHE A 166 -4.28 3.25 10.43
CA PHE A 166 -5.16 2.07 10.43
C PHE A 166 -4.48 0.80 9.90
N SER A 167 -3.20 0.88 9.54
CA SER A 167 -2.50 -0.20 8.84
C SER A 167 -1.24 -0.69 9.56
N SER A 168 -1.16 -0.49 10.89
CA SER A 168 -0.11 -1.10 11.70
C SER A 168 -0.29 -2.63 11.75
N PRO A 169 0.78 -3.43 11.83
CA PRO A 169 2.18 -3.01 11.89
C PRO A 169 2.78 -2.65 10.51
N TYR A 170 3.96 -2.03 10.50
CA TYR A 170 4.62 -1.43 9.34
C TYR A 170 5.78 -2.26 8.79
N MET A 171 6.18 -1.93 7.55
CA MET A 171 7.13 -2.67 6.69
C MET A 171 6.55 -3.97 6.11
N HIS A 172 7.29 -4.60 5.21
CA HIS A 172 6.81 -5.80 4.50
C HIS A 172 6.61 -7.01 5.41
N ASP A 173 7.27 -7.03 6.56
CA ASP A 173 7.23 -8.12 7.54
C ASP A 173 6.57 -7.72 8.87
N GLY A 174 6.05 -6.49 8.97
CA GLY A 174 5.30 -6.04 10.14
C GLY A 174 6.14 -5.90 11.42
N ARG A 175 7.47 -5.73 11.34
CA ARG A 175 8.31 -5.68 12.54
C ARG A 175 8.16 -4.41 13.39
N PHE A 176 7.64 -3.32 12.81
CA PHE A 176 7.43 -2.06 13.53
C PHE A 176 5.96 -1.86 13.87
N LYS A 177 5.66 -1.59 15.13
CA LYS A 177 4.31 -1.38 15.65
C LYS A 177 3.87 0.07 15.58
N THR A 178 4.81 1.01 15.60
CA THR A 178 4.51 2.44 15.65
C THR A 178 5.24 3.23 14.56
N LEU A 179 4.74 4.44 14.26
CA LEU A 179 5.39 5.32 13.30
C LEU A 179 6.69 5.91 13.85
N GLU A 180 6.82 6.01 15.17
CA GLU A 180 8.06 6.39 15.85
C GLU A 180 9.17 5.38 15.55
N GLU A 181 8.89 4.07 15.67
CA GLU A 181 9.85 3.02 15.32
C GLU A 181 10.27 3.08 13.85
N VAL A 182 9.32 3.43 12.95
CA VAL A 182 9.61 3.65 11.53
C VAL A 182 10.55 4.83 11.32
N LEU A 183 10.31 5.96 12.00
CA LEU A 183 11.16 7.15 11.88
C LEU A 183 12.54 6.93 12.52
N ASP A 184 12.60 6.21 13.65
CA ASP A 184 13.86 5.81 14.29
C ASP A 184 14.70 4.92 13.37
N PHE A 185 14.06 4.02 12.62
CA PHE A 185 14.73 3.20 11.62
C PHE A 185 15.35 4.05 10.50
N TYR A 186 14.63 5.03 9.97
CA TYR A 186 15.16 5.90 8.91
C TYR A 186 16.30 6.82 9.37
N ASP A 187 16.51 6.99 10.67
CA ASP A 187 17.72 7.61 11.20
C ASP A 187 18.95 6.69 11.12
N ASN A 188 18.76 5.37 11.05
CA ASN A 188 19.84 4.38 11.08
C ASN A 188 19.56 3.17 10.16
N PRO A 189 19.46 3.37 8.83
CA PRO A 189 19.25 2.27 7.89
C PRO A 189 20.45 1.31 7.91
N LYS A 190 20.20 0.02 7.70
CA LYS A 190 21.26 -1.01 7.68
C LYS A 190 21.93 -1.07 6.32
N PHE A 191 23.19 -1.51 6.33
CA PHE A 191 23.94 -1.79 5.10
C PHE A 191 23.33 -2.96 4.32
N SER A 192 23.06 -2.78 3.04
CA SER A 192 22.62 -3.85 2.15
C SER A 192 23.23 -3.66 0.77
N ILE A 193 23.68 -4.72 0.08
CA ILE A 193 24.37 -4.61 -1.22
C ILE A 193 23.55 -3.98 -2.36
N THR A 194 22.23 -3.86 -2.18
CA THR A 194 21.30 -3.31 -3.18
C THR A 194 20.45 -2.17 -2.61
N VAL A 195 20.84 -1.64 -1.44
CA VAL A 195 20.14 -0.52 -0.82
C VAL A 195 20.06 0.65 -1.80
N ASP A 196 18.97 1.40 -1.74
CA ASP A 196 18.84 2.54 -2.64
C ASP A 196 19.93 3.58 -2.35
N SER A 197 20.54 4.12 -3.40
CA SER A 197 21.56 5.17 -3.27
C SER A 197 21.08 6.39 -2.46
N LYS A 198 19.77 6.70 -2.50
CA LYS A 198 19.16 7.76 -1.69
C LYS A 198 18.93 7.37 -0.24
N ILE A 199 19.31 6.17 0.18
CA ILE A 199 19.37 5.76 1.58
C ILE A 199 20.84 5.70 1.99
N GLU A 200 21.73 5.22 1.12
CA GLU A 200 23.21 5.24 1.34
C GLU A 200 23.78 6.65 1.48
N GLN A 201 23.33 7.59 0.64
CA GLN A 201 23.75 8.99 0.72
C GLN A 201 23.30 9.68 2.02
N HIS A 202 22.51 8.99 2.84
CA HIS A 202 22.00 9.42 4.14
C HIS A 202 22.55 8.58 5.29
N ILE A 203 23.73 7.99 5.16
CA ILE A 203 24.48 7.45 6.30
C ILE A 203 24.70 8.59 7.31
N GLY A 204 23.97 8.54 8.44
CA GLY A 204 23.80 9.64 9.41
C GLY A 204 22.33 10.00 9.71
N GLY A 205 21.38 9.44 8.96
CA GLY A 205 19.95 9.51 9.23
C GLY A 205 19.25 10.77 8.75
N ALA A 206 17.93 10.79 8.91
CA ALA A 206 17.13 12.00 8.72
C ALA A 206 17.42 13.07 9.80
N SER A 207 18.13 12.69 10.88
CA SER A 207 18.53 13.55 12.00
C SER A 207 17.34 14.31 12.59
N LEU A 208 16.24 13.58 12.77
CA LEU A 208 14.99 14.12 13.29
C LEU A 208 15.01 14.11 14.82
N ASN A 209 14.84 15.27 15.44
CA ASN A 209 14.60 15.31 16.88
C ASN A 209 13.15 14.88 17.21
N THR A 210 12.84 14.71 18.50
CA THR A 210 11.51 14.27 18.97
C THR A 210 10.37 15.18 18.49
N ILE A 211 10.57 16.49 18.46
CA ILE A 211 9.55 17.46 18.02
C ILE A 211 9.27 17.28 16.53
N GLU A 212 10.33 17.07 15.74
CA GLU A 212 10.24 16.89 14.29
C GLU A 212 9.58 15.55 13.92
N LYS A 213 9.92 14.47 14.64
CA LYS A 213 9.23 13.18 14.50
C LYS A 213 7.74 13.33 14.79
N GLN A 214 7.39 14.00 15.88
CA GLN A 214 5.99 14.22 16.24
C GLN A 214 5.26 15.10 15.21
N ALA A 215 5.93 16.09 14.63
CA ALA A 215 5.37 16.92 13.56
C ALA A 215 5.09 16.08 12.31
N ILE A 216 6.03 15.25 11.86
CA ILE A 216 5.84 14.34 10.73
C ILE A 216 4.67 13.38 11.00
N ILE A 217 4.62 12.78 12.19
CA ILE A 217 3.51 11.88 12.57
C ILE A 217 2.17 12.64 12.56
N SER A 218 2.13 13.85 13.10
CA SER A 218 0.94 14.69 13.09
C SER A 218 0.48 14.99 11.65
N PHE A 219 1.41 15.25 10.73
CA PHE A 219 1.08 15.39 9.32
C PHE A 219 0.58 14.07 8.70
N LEU A 220 1.25 12.93 8.94
CA LEU A 220 0.81 11.62 8.43
C LEU A 220 -0.60 11.26 8.91
N GLN A 221 -0.98 11.65 10.13
CA GLN A 221 -2.34 11.48 10.63
C GLN A 221 -3.39 12.26 9.84
N THR A 222 -3.01 13.37 9.19
CA THR A 222 -3.93 14.11 8.32
C THR A 222 -4.28 13.35 7.04
N LEU A 223 -3.50 12.32 6.68
CA LEU A 223 -3.73 11.42 5.54
C LEU A 223 -4.61 10.21 5.90
N ASN A 224 -5.11 10.14 7.14
CA ASN A 224 -6.10 9.14 7.55
C ASN A 224 -7.50 9.60 7.16
N ASP A 225 -8.22 8.75 6.44
CA ASP A 225 -9.58 8.99 5.97
C ASP A 225 -10.57 8.15 6.79
N SER A 226 -11.02 8.72 7.90
CA SER A 226 -12.01 8.05 8.76
C SER A 226 -13.36 7.87 8.09
N VAL A 227 -13.70 8.71 7.10
CA VAL A 227 -14.94 8.58 6.31
C VAL A 227 -14.89 7.32 5.45
N PHE A 228 -13.76 7.06 4.79
CA PHE A 228 -13.53 5.83 4.04
C PHE A 228 -13.62 4.58 4.93
N ILE A 229 -12.91 4.58 6.06
CA ILE A 229 -12.84 3.42 6.98
C ILE A 229 -14.20 3.09 7.61
N SER A 230 -15.03 4.10 7.87
CA SER A 230 -16.36 3.92 8.48
C SER A 230 -17.50 3.84 7.47
N ASN A 231 -17.20 3.80 6.17
CA ASN A 231 -18.22 3.81 5.12
C ASN A 231 -19.03 2.50 5.11
N LYS A 232 -20.32 2.60 5.46
CA LYS A 232 -21.26 1.47 5.50
C LYS A 232 -21.45 0.78 4.14
N ASN A 233 -21.17 1.45 3.03
CA ASN A 233 -21.21 0.81 1.71
C ASN A 233 -20.07 -0.22 1.52
N TYR A 234 -19.03 -0.18 2.37
CA TYR A 234 -17.89 -1.09 2.35
C TYR A 234 -17.85 -2.04 3.54
N SER A 235 -18.84 -1.99 4.46
CA SER A 235 -18.92 -2.92 5.59
C SER A 235 -19.27 -4.34 5.16
N ASN A 236 -19.01 -5.33 6.02
CA ASN A 236 -19.37 -6.72 5.77
C ASN A 236 -20.89 -6.86 5.49
N PRO A 237 -21.31 -7.26 4.27
CA PRO A 237 -22.72 -7.34 3.92
C PRO A 237 -23.43 -8.57 4.51
N PHE A 238 -22.71 -9.44 5.23
CA PHE A 238 -23.23 -10.68 5.82
C PHE A 238 -23.45 -10.61 7.34
N GLU A 239 -23.08 -9.50 7.99
CA GLU A 239 -23.17 -9.31 9.44
C GLU A 239 -24.39 -8.47 9.90
N ASN A 240 -25.44 -8.39 9.09
CA ASN A 240 -26.69 -7.68 9.41
C ASN A 240 -27.89 -8.60 9.46
#